data_AF-A0A453MLP9-F1
#
_entry.id   AF-A0A453MLP9-F1
#
_cell.length_a   1.000
_cell.length_b   1.000
_cell.length_c   1.000
_cell.angle_alpha   90.00
_cell.angle_beta   90.00
_cell.angle_gamma   90.00
#
_symmetry.space_group_name_H-M   'P 1'
#
loop_
_entity.id
_entity.type
_entity.pdbx_description
1 polymer ?
#
loop_
_entity_poly.entity_id
_entity_poly.type
_entity_poly.pdbx_seq_one_letter_code
_entity_poly.pdbx_strand_id
1 'polypeptide(L)'
;MPIEIAALDGSREDVEILFPVTYCIPTVHDWSIDGIIHHAKSASMKQGDHSNVRRMAELKSLAVNSLKRNDYFSAATLYSVAMKHDRHD
;
A
#
# COMPACT_ATOMS: atom_id res chain seq x y z
N MET A 1 4.28 15.34 0.24
CA MET A 1 5.21 16.49 0.13
C MET A 1 6.52 16.06 -0.52
N PRO A 2 7.35 16.98 -1.08
CA PRO A 2 8.61 16.61 -1.73
C PRO A 2 9.53 15.75 -0.85
N ILE A 3 9.65 16.06 0.44
CA ILE A 3 10.48 15.29 1.39
C ILE A 3 9.92 13.88 1.66
N GLU A 4 8.60 13.71 1.68
CA GLU A 4 7.96 12.39 1.86
C GLU A 4 8.13 11.53 0.61
N ILE A 5 8.13 12.13 -0.57
CA ILE A 5 8.37 11.42 -1.84
C ILE A 5 9.82 10.93 -1.91
N ALA A 6 10.79 11.80 -1.58
CA ALA A 6 12.19 11.41 -1.45
C ALA A 6 12.39 10.26 -0.44
N ALA A 7 11.67 10.34 0.69
CA ALA A 7 11.70 9.32 1.73
C ALA A 7 11.09 7.97 1.30
N LEU A 8 10.07 7.99 0.43
CA LEU A 8 9.46 6.79 -0.16
C LEU A 8 10.37 6.10 -1.18
N ASP A 9 11.05 6.88 -2.02
CA ASP A 9 11.94 6.37 -3.08
C ASP A 9 13.27 5.80 -2.53
N GLY A 10 13.51 5.98 -1.22
CA GLY A 10 14.68 5.45 -0.53
C GLY A 10 15.95 6.29 -0.70
N SER A 11 15.84 7.46 -1.33
CA SER A 11 16.95 8.40 -1.48
C SER A 11 17.16 9.18 -0.19
N ARG A 12 17.94 8.59 0.74
CA ARG A 12 18.31 9.26 1.99
C ARG A 12 18.99 10.61 1.72
N GLU A 13 19.81 10.67 0.67
CA GLU A 13 20.52 11.88 0.24
C GLU A 13 19.54 13.03 -0.08
N ASP A 14 18.45 12.75 -0.80
CA ASP A 14 17.44 13.76 -1.11
C ASP A 14 16.69 14.21 0.14
N VAL A 15 16.41 13.31 1.08
CA VAL A 15 15.80 13.66 2.37
C VAL A 15 16.73 14.58 3.16
N GLU A 16 18.03 14.29 3.19
CA GLU A 16 19.05 15.11 3.87
C GLU A 16 19.18 16.51 3.26
N ILE A 17 19.12 16.63 1.94
CA ILE A 17 19.14 17.92 1.24
C ILE A 17 17.88 18.74 1.55
N LEU A 18 16.71 18.09 1.57
CA LEU A 18 15.42 18.75 1.77
C LEU A 18 15.12 19.05 3.25
N PHE A 19 15.68 18.29 4.19
CA PHE A 19 15.44 18.42 5.61
C PHE A 19 15.64 19.85 6.16
N PRO A 20 16.78 20.54 5.93
CA PRO A 20 16.99 21.89 6.48
C PRO A 20 16.07 22.96 5.89
N VAL A 21 15.49 22.71 4.72
CA VAL A 21 14.61 23.65 4.00
C VAL A 21 13.13 23.28 4.10
N THR A 22 12.79 22.21 4.83
CA THR A 22 11.42 21.74 5.00
C THR A 22 10.95 21.96 6.43
N TYR A 23 9.81 22.64 6.58
CA TYR A 23 9.19 22.80 7.88
C TYR A 23 8.58 21.48 8.36
N CYS A 24 8.56 21.28 9.69
CA CYS A 24 7.99 20.09 10.30
C CYS A 24 6.54 19.85 9.85
N ILE A 25 6.30 18.63 9.38
CA ILE A 25 4.97 18.20 8.96
C ILE A 25 4.21 17.71 10.19
N PRO A 26 3.02 18.25 10.51
CA PRO A 26 2.29 17.86 11.71
C PRO A 26 1.96 16.37 11.83
N THR A 27 1.94 15.64 10.71
CA THR A 27 1.67 14.19 10.67
C THR A 27 2.88 13.34 11.05
N VAL A 28 4.09 13.90 10.97
CA VAL A 28 5.36 13.23 11.28
C VAL A 28 5.72 13.57 12.74
N HIS A 29 5.57 12.59 13.64
CA HIS A 29 5.78 12.80 15.07
C HIS A 29 7.27 12.84 15.44
N ASP A 30 8.09 12.05 14.73
CA ASP A 30 9.55 12.04 14.86
C ASP A 30 10.15 12.85 13.71
N TRP A 31 10.47 14.12 13.99
CA TRP A 31 11.05 15.04 13.00
C TRP A 31 12.57 14.89 12.87
N SER A 32 12.99 13.65 12.60
CA SER A 32 14.35 13.29 12.20
C SER A 32 14.33 12.70 10.79
N ILE A 33 15.49 12.63 10.13
CA ILE A 33 15.60 11.97 8.81
C ILE A 33 15.06 10.53 8.88
N ASP A 34 15.43 9.79 9.93
CA ASP A 34 14.97 8.42 10.13
C ASP A 34 13.47 8.36 10.44
N GLY A 35 12.95 9.29 11.23
CA GLY A 35 11.52 9.42 11.52
C GLY A 35 10.67 9.71 10.27
N ILE A 36 11.16 10.57 9.37
CA ILE A 36 10.51 10.87 8.09
C ILE A 36 10.51 9.65 7.16
N ILE A 37 11.65 8.96 7.03
CA ILE A 37 11.76 7.71 6.24
C ILE A 37 10.83 6.64 6.80
N HIS A 38 10.79 6.47 8.10
CA HIS A 38 9.90 5.52 8.76
C HIS A 38 8.43 5.89 8.55
N HIS A 39 8.06 7.16 8.71
CA HIS A 39 6.71 7.65 8.47
C HIS A 39 6.25 7.35 7.04
N ALA A 40 7.07 7.70 6.05
CA ALA A 40 6.81 7.48 4.63
C ALA A 40 6.56 6.00 4.32
N LYS A 41 7.45 5.10 4.77
CA LYS A 41 7.29 3.65 4.60
C LYS A 41 6.04 3.10 5.27
N SER A 42 5.72 3.59 6.48
CA SER A 42 4.51 3.16 7.19
C SER A 42 3.23 3.60 6.45
N ALA A 43 3.24 4.78 5.84
CA ALA A 43 2.14 5.30 5.05
C ALA A 43 1.94 4.49 3.76
N SER A 44 3.03 4.11 3.07
CA SER A 44 2.94 3.27 1.87
C SER A 44 2.46 1.85 2.17
N MET A 45 2.88 1.26 3.28
CA MET A 45 2.40 -0.07 3.70
C MET A 45 0.89 -0.06 3.95
N LYS A 46 0.39 0.94 4.69
CA LYS A 46 -1.06 1.10 4.92
C LYS A 46 -1.84 1.25 3.62
N GLN A 47 -1.35 2.07 2.69
CA GLN A 47 -1.99 2.24 1.38
C GLN A 47 -1.97 0.96 0.54
N GLY A 48 -0.85 0.23 0.56
CA GLY A 48 -0.71 -1.08 -0.08
C GLY A 48 -1.73 -2.08 0.46
N ASP A 49 -1.85 -2.21 1.77
CA ASP A 49 -2.79 -3.12 2.42
C ASP A 49 -4.24 -2.78 2.08
N HIS A 50 -4.63 -1.51 2.17
CA HIS A 50 -5.97 -1.07 1.78
C HIS A 50 -6.27 -1.35 0.30
N SER A 51 -5.29 -1.16 -0.59
CA SER A 51 -5.44 -1.46 -2.02
C SER A 51 -5.59 -2.97 -2.29
N ASN A 52 -4.83 -3.81 -1.57
CA ASN A 52 -4.90 -5.26 -1.64
C ASN A 52 -6.25 -5.78 -1.14
N VAL A 53 -6.74 -5.27 -0.01
CA VAL A 53 -8.06 -5.62 0.55
C VAL A 53 -9.18 -5.23 -0.42
N ARG A 54 -9.12 -4.05 -1.03
CA ARG A 54 -10.12 -3.63 -2.03
C ARG A 54 -10.11 -4.56 -3.25
N ARG A 55 -8.94 -4.86 -3.80
CA ARG A 55 -8.77 -5.77 -4.94
C ARG A 55 -9.28 -7.18 -4.63
N MET A 56 -9.02 -7.68 -3.43
CA MET A 56 -9.54 -8.96 -2.94
C MET A 56 -11.07 -8.96 -2.89
N ALA A 57 -11.68 -7.90 -2.36
CA ALA A 57 -13.14 -7.77 -2.30
C ALA A 57 -13.78 -7.71 -3.70
N GLU A 58 -13.15 -6.99 -4.64
CA GLU A 58 -13.56 -6.93 -6.05
C GLU A 58 -13.48 -8.32 -6.71
N LEU A 59 -12.38 -9.05 -6.52
CA LEU A 59 -12.22 -10.42 -7.05
C LEU A 59 -13.26 -11.39 -6.48
N LYS A 60 -13.53 -11.33 -5.16
CA LYS A 60 -14.58 -12.13 -4.52
C LYS A 60 -15.96 -11.81 -5.09
N SER A 61 -16.29 -10.54 -5.29
CA SER A 61 -17.55 -10.11 -5.89
C SER A 61 -17.69 -10.60 -7.34
N LEU A 62 -16.62 -10.49 -8.13
CA LEU A 62 -16.60 -10.97 -9.51
C LEU A 62 -16.80 -12.49 -9.59
N ALA A 63 -16.14 -13.25 -8.70
CA ALA A 63 -16.32 -14.70 -8.62
C ALA A 63 -17.78 -15.08 -8.30
N VAL A 64 -18.40 -14.39 -7.33
CA VAL A 64 -19.82 -14.61 -6.97
C VAL A 64 -20.76 -14.31 -8.15
N ASN A 65 -20.45 -13.30 -8.96
CA ASN A 65 -21.23 -13.01 -10.17
C ASN A 65 -21.06 -14.10 -11.25
N SER A 66 -19.82 -14.57 -11.48
CA SER A 66 -19.55 -15.66 -12.42
C SER A 66 -20.26 -16.97 -12.04
N LEU A 67 -20.35 -17.30 -10.75
CA LEU A 67 -21.15 -18.43 -10.27
C LEU A 67 -22.64 -18.28 -10.63
N LYS A 68 -23.22 -17.08 -10.46
CA LYS A 68 -24.61 -16.81 -10.86
C LYS A 68 -24.85 -16.98 -12.36
N ARG A 69 -23.81 -16.85 -13.18
CA ARG A 69 -23.83 -17.05 -14.64
C ARG A 69 -23.52 -18.49 -15.06
N ASN A 70 -23.39 -19.44 -14.12
CA ASN A 70 -22.91 -20.82 -14.35
C ASN A 70 -21.50 -20.90 -14.96
N ASP A 71 -20.71 -19.84 -14.87
CA ASP A 71 -19.31 -19.86 -15.30
C ASP A 71 -18.40 -20.27 -14.14
N TYR A 72 -18.45 -21.56 -13.85
CA TYR A 72 -17.70 -22.20 -12.76
C TYR A 72 -16.19 -22.12 -12.95
N PHE A 73 -15.71 -22.15 -14.20
CA PHE A 73 -14.28 -22.07 -14.51
C PHE A 73 -13.72 -20.70 -14.13
N SER A 74 -14.36 -19.62 -14.59
CA SER A 74 -13.95 -18.26 -14.25
C SER A 74 -14.05 -17.98 -12.75
N ALA A 75 -15.10 -18.49 -12.08
CA ALA A 75 -15.25 -18.33 -10.64
C ALA A 75 -14.13 -19.01 -9.84
N ALA A 76 -13.76 -20.25 -10.20
CA ALA A 76 -12.68 -20.99 -9.53
C ALA A 76 -11.32 -20.29 -9.68
N THR A 77 -11.01 -19.77 -10.87
CA THR A 77 -9.78 -19.00 -11.11
C THR A 77 -9.74 -17.73 -10.26
N LEU A 78 -10.83 -16.97 -10.22
CA LEU A 78 -10.90 -15.72 -9.45
C LEU A 78 -10.76 -15.94 -7.93
N TYR A 79 -11.35 -17.02 -7.41
CA TYR A 79 -11.21 -17.37 -5.99
C TYR A 79 -9.77 -17.80 -5.65
N SER A 80 -9.10 -18.53 -6.53
CA SER A 80 -7.70 -18.92 -6.35
C SER A 80 -6.75 -17.71 -6.34
N VAL A 81 -6.99 -16.72 -7.22
CA VAL A 81 -6.20 -15.48 -7.26
C VAL A 81 -6.43 -14.62 -6.01
N ALA A 82 -7.68 -14.56 -5.54
CA ALA A 82 -8.02 -13.94 -4.27
C ALA A 82 -7.23 -14.59 -3.12
N MET A 83 -7.35 -15.90 -2.91
CA MET A 83 -6.73 -16.60 -1.78
C MET A 83 -5.19 -16.56 -1.75
N LYS A 84 -4.51 -16.44 -2.90
CA LYS A 84 -3.03 -16.38 -2.96
C LYS A 84 -2.43 -15.14 -2.28
N HIS A 85 -3.23 -14.12 -1.98
CA HIS A 85 -2.79 -12.92 -1.25
C HIS A 85 -3.16 -12.92 0.24
N ASP A 86 -3.91 -13.91 0.74
CA ASP A 86 -4.06 -14.19 2.18
C ASP A 86 -2.86 -15.05 2.63
N ARG A 87 -1.68 -14.44 2.74
CA ARG A 87 -0.56 -15.11 3.42
C ARG A 87 -0.76 -14.88 4.91
N HIS A 88 -1.26 -15.91 5.58
CA HIS A 88 -1.24 -16.06 7.04
C HIS A 88 0.12 -15.60 7.60
N ASP A 89 0.08 -14.57 8.44
CA ASP A 89 0.88 -14.44 9.66
C ASP A 89 -0.11 -14.30 10.83
#